data_AF-A0A310SDR7-F1
#
_entry.id   AF-A0A310SDR7-F1
#
_cell.length_a   1.000
_cell.length_b   1.000
_cell.length_c   1.000
_cell.angle_alpha   90.00
_cell.angle_beta   90.00
_cell.angle_gamma   90.00
#
_symmetry.space_group_name_H-M   'P 1'
#
loop_
_entity.id
_entity.type
_entity.pdbx_description
1 polymer ?
#
loop_
_entity_poly.entity_id
_entity_poly.type
_entity_poly.pdbx_seq_one_letter_code
_entity_poly.pdbx_strand_id
1 'polypeptide(L)'
;HFFNRETNKMHLTVDEKSIIWPGRQNVKPEGFMIPTHLKVLTIEEKPFVYVRKLVEPNEGCTVEEIPCPHFNTTGDLTDNLCCKGYCMDLLKELSRKINFTYSLALSPDGQFGNYVIRNHSGSIRKEWTGLIGELV
;
A
#
# COMPACT_ATOMS: atom_id res chain seq x y z
N HIS A 1 -36.18 -20.01 15.98
CA HIS A 1 -36.61 -18.60 16.04
C HIS A 1 -37.96 -18.56 16.75
N PHE A 2 -38.15 -17.63 17.69
CA PHE A 2 -39.40 -17.49 18.44
C PHE A 2 -39.79 -16.01 18.45
N PHE A 3 -41.01 -15.68 18.04
CA PHE A 3 -41.54 -14.32 18.10
C PHE A 3 -42.30 -14.13 19.41
N ASN A 4 -41.77 -13.27 20.29
CA ASN A 4 -42.43 -12.95 21.55
C ASN A 4 -43.47 -11.85 21.30
N ARG A 5 -44.76 -12.22 21.38
CA ARG A 5 -45.92 -11.33 21.17
C ARG A 5 -46.10 -10.29 22.28
N GLU A 6 -45.66 -10.56 23.51
CA GLU A 6 -45.81 -9.64 24.64
C GLU A 6 -44.81 -8.48 24.60
N THR A 7 -43.59 -8.77 24.14
CA THR A 7 -42.53 -7.75 24.00
C THR A 7 -42.40 -7.23 22.56
N ASN A 8 -43.20 -7.76 21.63
CA ASN A 8 -43.17 -7.48 20.19
C ASN A 8 -41.75 -7.62 19.59
N LYS A 9 -40.98 -8.61 20.07
CA LYS A 9 -39.58 -8.82 19.70
C LYS A 9 -39.35 -10.24 19.21
N MET A 10 -38.51 -10.36 18.19
CA MET A 10 -38.00 -11.67 17.76
C MET A 10 -36.81 -12.06 18.62
N HIS A 11 -36.80 -13.29 19.13
CA HIS A 11 -35.61 -13.87 19.75
C HIS A 11 -34.97 -14.88 18.80
N LEU A 12 -33.78 -14.52 18.33
CA LEU A 12 -32.91 -15.33 17.49
C LEU A 12 -31.75 -15.83 18.36
N THR A 13 -31.62 -17.15 18.44
CA THR A 13 -30.46 -17.82 19.04
C THR A 13 -29.63 -18.38 17.90
N VAL A 14 -28.34 -18.04 17.86
CA VAL A 14 -27.39 -18.57 16.89
C VAL A 14 -26.62 -19.71 17.56
N ASP A 15 -26.64 -20.89 16.96
CA ASP A 15 -25.78 -21.99 17.40
C ASP A 15 -24.40 -21.84 16.77
N GLU A 16 -23.47 -21.24 17.51
CA GLU A 16 -22.10 -20.98 17.04
C GLU A 16 -21.36 -22.26 16.62
N LYS A 17 -21.73 -23.43 17.15
CA LYS A 17 -21.10 -24.72 16.80
C LYS A 17 -21.53 -25.24 15.43
N SER A 18 -22.63 -24.74 14.89
CA SER A 18 -23.15 -25.07 13.56
C SER A 18 -22.53 -24.20 12.45
N ILE A 19 -21.76 -23.17 12.82
CA ILE A 19 -21.15 -22.24 11.87
C ILE A 19 -19.91 -22.87 11.26
N ILE A 20 -19.92 -23.04 9.93
CA ILE A 20 -18.78 -23.48 9.15
C ILE A 20 -18.20 -22.28 8.39
N TRP A 21 -16.97 -21.92 8.71
CA TRP A 21 -16.21 -20.83 8.11
C TRP A 21 -15.56 -21.25 6.77
N PRO A 22 -15.21 -20.29 5.89
CA PRO A 22 -14.48 -20.57 4.65
C PRO A 22 -13.25 -21.46 4.91
N GLY A 23 -13.06 -22.48 4.07
CA GLY A 23 -12.07 -23.54 4.31
C GLY A 23 -12.60 -24.73 5.12
N ARG A 24 -13.92 -24.81 5.35
CA ARG A 24 -14.60 -25.89 6.12
C ARG A 24 -14.12 -25.98 7.56
N GLN A 25 -13.90 -24.83 8.20
CA GLN A 25 -13.44 -24.76 9.59
C GLN A 25 -14.60 -24.45 10.55
N ASN A 26 -14.61 -25.06 11.73
CA ASN A 26 -15.61 -24.77 12.77
C ASN A 26 -15.12 -23.73 13.78
N VAL A 27 -13.91 -23.20 13.58
CA VAL A 27 -13.28 -22.19 14.42
C VAL A 27 -13.34 -20.85 13.71
N LYS A 28 -13.80 -19.81 14.41
CA LYS A 28 -13.86 -18.45 13.89
C LYS A 28 -12.44 -17.92 13.64
N PRO A 29 -12.10 -17.46 12.43
CA PRO A 29 -10.82 -16.79 12.19
C PRO A 29 -10.80 -15.41 12.86
N GLU A 30 -9.60 -14.93 13.20
CA GLU A 30 -9.33 -13.62 13.83
C GLU A 30 -9.90 -12.42 13.04
N GLY A 31 -10.25 -12.61 11.76
CA GLY A 31 -10.95 -11.62 10.94
C GLY A 31 -10.04 -10.53 10.36
N PHE A 32 -8.73 -10.57 10.63
CA PHE A 32 -7.75 -9.71 10.01
C PHE A 32 -6.49 -10.51 9.63
N MET A 33 -5.83 -10.09 8.55
CA MET A 33 -4.53 -10.58 8.14
C MET A 33 -3.62 -9.37 8.07
N ILE A 34 -2.47 -9.43 8.72
CA ILE A 34 -1.45 -8.38 8.62
C ILE A 34 -0.55 -8.74 7.43
N PRO A 35 -0.57 -7.98 6.33
CA PRO A 35 0.31 -8.25 5.20
C PRO A 35 1.77 -8.04 5.59
N THR A 36 2.63 -8.99 5.22
CA THR A 36 4.08 -8.92 5.45
C THR A 36 4.84 -8.34 4.26
N HIS A 37 4.14 -8.07 3.15
CA HIS A 37 4.70 -7.46 1.95
C HIS A 37 4.11 -6.06 1.75
N LEU A 38 4.96 -5.04 1.79
CA LEU A 38 4.57 -3.63 1.67
C LEU A 38 4.94 -3.06 0.30
N LYS A 39 4.08 -2.21 -0.24
CA LYS A 39 4.43 -1.34 -1.37
C LYS A 39 4.88 0.00 -0.81
N VAL A 40 6.08 0.44 -1.15
CA VAL A 40 6.70 1.67 -0.65
C VAL A 40 6.89 2.62 -1.83
N LEU A 41 6.43 3.85 -1.66
CA LEU A 41 6.62 4.92 -2.64
C LEU A 41 7.67 5.91 -2.11
N THR A 42 8.54 6.40 -2.99
CA THR A 42 9.57 7.39 -2.63
C THR A 42 9.69 8.48 -3.68
N ILE A 43 10.42 9.55 -3.37
CA ILE A 43 10.69 10.70 -4.25
C ILE A 43 12.20 10.90 -4.34
N GLU A 44 12.69 11.36 -5.49
CA GLU A 44 14.09 11.80 -5.62
C GLU A 44 14.29 13.10 -4.83
N GLU A 45 14.98 13.01 -3.70
CA GLU A 45 15.28 14.17 -2.87
C GLU A 45 16.70 14.09 -2.33
N LYS A 46 17.61 14.89 -2.90
CA LYS A 46 19.00 14.94 -2.42
C LYS A 46 19.06 15.78 -1.14
N PRO A 47 19.73 15.32 -0.07
CA PRO A 47 20.69 14.21 -0.02
C PRO A 47 20.11 12.86 0.49
N PHE A 48 18.79 12.73 0.65
CA PHE A 48 18.16 11.58 1.30
C PHE A 48 17.95 10.39 0.36
N VAL A 49 17.58 10.65 -0.89
CA VAL A 49 17.34 9.66 -1.95
C VAL A 49 17.96 10.15 -3.25
N TYR A 50 18.84 9.33 -3.80
CA TYR A 50 19.44 9.48 -5.11
C TYR A 50 18.87 8.43 -6.05
N VAL A 51 18.57 8.82 -7.29
CA VAL A 51 18.03 7.94 -8.32
C VAL A 51 19.04 7.81 -9.46
N ARG A 52 19.24 6.58 -9.94
CA ARG A 52 20.08 6.25 -11.08
C ARG A 52 19.26 5.46 -12.09
N LYS A 53 19.22 5.93 -13.33
CA LYS A 53 18.58 5.23 -14.44
C LYS A 53 19.50 4.12 -14.96
N LEU A 54 18.97 2.93 -15.19
CA LEU A 54 19.69 1.84 -15.85
C LEU A 54 19.71 2.11 -17.35
N VAL A 55 20.90 2.22 -17.93
CA VAL A 55 21.08 2.51 -19.37
C VAL A 55 21.22 1.22 -20.16
N GLU A 56 21.90 0.23 -19.59
CA GLU A 56 22.10 -1.06 -20.22
C GLU A 56 21.10 -2.10 -19.70
N PRO A 57 20.52 -2.95 -20.57
CA PRO A 57 19.53 -3.93 -20.17
C PRO A 57 20.10 -5.05 -19.27
N ASN A 58 21.42 -5.27 -19.29
CA ASN A 58 22.10 -6.22 -18.41
C ASN A 58 22.63 -5.60 -17.12
N GLU A 59 22.52 -4.28 -16.95
CA GLU A 59 22.96 -3.60 -15.75
C GLU A 59 21.87 -3.66 -14.68
N GLY A 60 22.19 -4.22 -13.52
CA GLY A 60 21.30 -4.27 -12.36
C GLY A 60 21.62 -3.19 -11.32
N CYS A 61 20.79 -3.13 -10.28
CA CYS A 61 21.14 -2.34 -9.10
C CYS A 61 22.30 -2.97 -8.34
N THR A 62 23.17 -2.13 -7.79
CA THR A 62 24.24 -2.56 -6.88
C THR A 62 23.68 -3.01 -5.52
N VAL A 63 24.51 -3.61 -4.67
CA VAL A 63 24.09 -4.12 -3.34
C VAL A 63 23.60 -3.00 -2.42
N GLU A 64 24.15 -1.79 -2.58
CA GLU A 64 23.77 -0.60 -1.82
C GLU A 64 22.47 0.04 -2.36
N GLU A 65 22.12 -0.25 -3.61
CA GLU A 65 20.91 0.26 -4.26
C GLU A 65 19.70 -0.67 -4.04
N ILE A 66 18.52 -0.17 -4.39
CA ILE A 66 17.25 -0.90 -4.42
C ILE A 66 16.57 -0.61 -5.76
N PRO A 67 16.06 -1.62 -6.48
CA PRO A 67 15.22 -1.40 -7.64
C PRO A 67 13.98 -0.57 -7.29
N CYS A 68 13.78 0.53 -8.01
CA CYS A 68 12.67 1.45 -7.81
C CYS A 68 12.09 1.88 -9.17
N PRO A 69 11.30 1.02 -9.83
CA PRO A 69 10.64 1.37 -11.07
C PRO A 69 9.84 2.67 -10.93
N HIS A 70 9.90 3.50 -11.95
CA HIS A 70 9.08 4.69 -12.09
C HIS A 70 7.96 4.40 -13.07
N PHE A 71 6.73 4.59 -12.62
CA PHE A 71 5.53 4.42 -13.44
C PHE A 71 5.02 5.80 -13.85
N ASN A 72 4.80 6.01 -15.14
CA ASN A 72 4.14 7.24 -15.59
C ASN A 72 2.65 7.22 -15.23
N THR A 73 1.96 8.36 -15.27
CA THR A 73 0.53 8.48 -14.86
C THR A 73 -0.43 7.56 -15.62
N THR A 74 -0.02 7.06 -16.79
CA THR A 74 -0.77 6.09 -17.59
C THR A 74 -0.43 4.61 -17.30
N GLY A 75 0.58 4.34 -16.45
CA GLY A 75 1.00 2.98 -16.05
C GLY A 75 1.84 2.21 -17.07
N ASP A 76 2.00 2.71 -18.31
CA ASP A 76 2.60 1.96 -19.42
C ASP A 76 4.13 2.05 -19.52
N LEU A 77 4.76 3.08 -18.95
CA LEU A 77 6.21 3.28 -19.01
C LEU A 77 6.83 2.96 -17.65
N THR A 78 7.52 1.82 -17.57
CA THR A 78 8.37 1.44 -16.44
C THR A 78 9.82 1.73 -16.77
N ASP A 79 10.33 2.89 -16.34
CA ASP A 79 11.77 3.07 -16.31
C ASP A 79 12.33 2.23 -15.16
N ASN A 80 13.24 1.31 -15.46
CA ASN A 80 13.93 0.55 -14.42
C ASN A 80 15.03 1.44 -13.83
N LEU A 81 14.79 1.95 -12.62
CA LEU A 81 15.74 2.78 -11.88
C LEU A 81 16.21 2.09 -10.62
N CYS A 82 17.34 2.57 -10.11
CA CYS A 82 17.93 2.14 -8.85
C CYS A 82 18.00 3.33 -7.90
N CYS A 83 17.52 3.14 -6.67
CA CYS A 83 17.47 4.14 -5.63
C CYS A 83 18.51 3.83 -4.55
N LYS A 84 19.19 4.86 -4.04
CA LYS A 84 20.12 4.76 -2.90
C LYS A 84 20.05 5.98 -2.01
N GLY A 85 20.61 5.89 -0.81
CA GLY A 85 20.71 7.00 0.14
C GLY A 85 20.13 6.64 1.50
N TYR A 86 20.19 7.60 2.42
CA TYR A 86 19.83 7.39 3.83
C TYR A 86 18.44 6.76 4.02
N CYS A 87 17.43 7.19 3.27
CA CYS A 87 16.08 6.63 3.40
C CYS A 87 16.00 5.17 2.93
N MET A 88 16.82 4.77 1.95
CA MET A 88 16.87 3.40 1.44
C MET A 88 17.59 2.48 2.44
N ASP A 89 18.66 2.95 3.06
CA ASP A 89 19.37 2.21 4.10
C ASP A 89 18.51 2.03 5.35
N LEU A 90 17.79 3.08 5.76
CA LEU A 90 16.82 3.01 6.84
C LEU A 90 15.71 1.99 6.54
N LEU A 91 15.19 1.96 5.30
CA LEU A 91 14.17 1.00 4.88
C LEU A 91 14.69 -0.45 4.95
N LYS A 92 15.92 -0.71 4.48
CA LYS A 92 16.57 -2.03 4.60
C LYS A 92 16.73 -2.45 6.06
N GLU A 93 17.12 -1.53 6.95
CA GLU A 93 17.26 -1.81 8.37
C GLU A 93 15.93 -2.09 9.06
N LEU A 94 14.89 -1.32 8.73
CA LEU A 94 13.53 -1.54 9.24
C LEU A 94 12.97 -2.89 8.76
N SER A 95 13.17 -3.24 7.50
CA SER A 95 12.70 -4.51 6.95
C SER A 95 13.35 -5.71 7.64
N ARG A 96 14.66 -5.62 7.92
CA ARG A 96 15.40 -6.65 8.65
C ARG A 96 14.96 -6.75 10.12
N LYS A 97 14.75 -5.62 10.78
CA LYS A 97 14.41 -5.58 12.21
C LYS A 97 12.97 -6.03 12.51
N ILE A 98 12.03 -5.69 11.64
CA ILE A 98 10.60 -6.01 11.79
C ILE A 98 10.23 -7.30 11.04
N ASN A 99 11.08 -7.76 10.13
CA ASN A 99 10.90 -8.95 9.29
C ASN A 99 9.71 -8.83 8.32
N PHE A 100 9.68 -7.74 7.53
CA PHE A 100 8.77 -7.57 6.41
C PHE A 100 9.53 -7.50 5.09
N THR A 101 8.81 -7.76 3.99
CA THR A 101 9.32 -7.64 2.62
C THR A 101 8.68 -6.41 1.97
N TYR A 102 9.33 -5.85 0.95
CA TYR A 102 8.79 -4.67 0.28
C TYR A 102 9.12 -4.62 -1.21
N SER A 103 8.31 -3.88 -1.96
CA SER A 103 8.63 -3.39 -3.30
C SER A 103 8.63 -1.88 -3.28
N LEU A 104 9.70 -1.29 -3.81
CA LEU A 104 9.89 0.16 -3.88
C LEU A 104 9.48 0.67 -5.27
N ALA A 105 8.85 1.84 -5.33
CA ALA A 105 8.57 2.55 -6.57
C ALA A 105 8.89 4.04 -6.40
N LEU A 106 9.21 4.72 -7.50
CA LEU A 106 9.41 6.16 -7.53
C LEU A 106 8.09 6.87 -7.87
N SER A 107 7.78 7.96 -7.17
CA SER A 107 6.55 8.73 -7.38
C SER A 107 6.39 9.14 -8.85
N PRO A 108 5.23 8.89 -9.48
CA PRO A 108 4.96 9.26 -10.88
C PRO A 108 5.12 10.76 -11.17
N ASP A 109 4.71 11.61 -10.21
CA ASP A 109 4.66 13.06 -10.39
C ASP A 109 5.79 13.81 -9.67
N GLY A 110 6.62 13.09 -8.90
CA GLY A 110 7.71 13.67 -8.09
C GLY A 110 7.27 14.67 -7.03
N GLN A 111 5.97 14.76 -6.71
CA GLN A 111 5.45 15.72 -5.74
C GLN A 111 5.15 15.03 -4.40
N PHE A 112 5.42 15.71 -3.29
CA PHE A 112 5.05 15.20 -1.96
C PHE A 112 3.54 15.06 -1.81
N GLY A 113 2.81 16.06 -2.30
CA GLY A 113 1.37 16.12 -2.25
C GLY A 113 0.86 17.41 -1.65
N ASN A 114 -0.27 17.87 -2.18
CA ASN A 114 -0.96 19.05 -1.69
C ASN A 114 -2.45 18.76 -1.60
N TYR A 115 -3.12 19.45 -0.68
CA TYR A 115 -4.56 19.36 -0.55
C TYR A 115 -5.22 20.34 -1.52
N VAL A 116 -5.91 19.81 -2.53
CA VAL A 116 -6.54 20.63 -3.56
C VAL A 116 -8.05 20.42 -3.56
N ILE A 117 -8.75 21.49 -3.91
CA ILE A 117 -10.20 21.50 -4.07
C ILE A 117 -10.48 21.65 -5.57
N ARG A 118 -11.00 20.61 -6.20
CA ARG A 118 -11.39 20.64 -7.62
C ARG A 118 -12.89 20.78 -7.76
N ASN A 119 -13.28 21.72 -8.61
CA ASN A 119 -14.67 21.88 -9.05
C ASN A 119 -14.88 20.99 -10.27
N HIS A 120 -15.46 19.82 -10.07
CA HIS A 120 -15.82 18.92 -11.18
C HIS A 120 -17.34 18.84 -11.29
N SER A 121 -17.87 19.27 -12.44
CA SER A 121 -19.28 19.09 -12.82
C SER A 121 -20.31 19.39 -11.71
N GLY A 122 -20.17 20.52 -11.01
CA GLY A 122 -21.09 20.95 -9.94
C GLY A 122 -20.88 20.30 -8.56
N SER A 123 -19.84 19.47 -8.39
CA SER A 123 -19.43 18.90 -7.10
C SER A 123 -18.04 19.40 -6.71
N ILE A 124 -17.92 19.88 -5.47
CA ILE A 124 -16.64 20.24 -4.87
C ILE A 124 -15.99 18.95 -4.36
N ARG A 125 -14.91 18.52 -5.01
CA ARG A 125 -14.10 17.38 -4.56
C ARG A 125 -12.82 17.87 -3.90
N LYS A 126 -12.53 17.29 -2.75
CA LYS A 126 -11.30 17.50 -1.97
C LYS A 126 -10.42 16.29 -2.22
N GLU A 127 -9.22 16.51 -2.70
CA GLU A 127 -8.31 15.44 -3.10
C GLU A 127 -6.87 15.79 -2.73
N TRP A 128 -6.12 14.77 -2.37
CA TRP A 128 -4.69 14.86 -2.15
C TRP A 128 -3.98 14.52 -3.46
N THR A 129 -2.97 15.31 -3.82
CA THR A 129 -2.09 15.02 -4.96
C THR A 129 -0.78 14.39 -4.47
N GLY A 130 0.14 14.09 -5.40
CA GLY A 130 1.49 13.64 -5.03
C GLY A 130 1.53 12.27 -4.38
N LEU A 131 2.65 12.02 -3.70
CA LEU A 131 2.88 10.83 -2.92
C LEU A 131 1.77 10.61 -1.89
N ILE A 132 1.24 11.65 -1.24
CA ILE A 132 0.09 11.49 -0.34
C ILE A 132 -1.13 10.96 -1.11
N GLY A 133 -1.44 11.52 -2.27
CA GLY A 133 -2.57 11.09 -3.10
C GLY A 133 -2.54 9.59 -3.46
N GLU A 134 -1.35 9.03 -3.67
CA GLU A 134 -1.16 7.60 -3.96
C GLU A 134 -1.36 6.68 -2.74
N LEU A 135 -1.41 7.24 -1.52
CA LEU A 135 -1.63 6.49 -0.28
C LEU A 135 -3.10 6.46 0.19
N VAL A 136 -3.95 7.40 -0.24
CA VAL A 136 -5.31 7.63 0.33
C VAL A 136 -6.45 7.03 -0.49
#